data_AF-A0AAD9ZXR4-F1
#
_entry.id   AF-A0AAD9ZXR4-F1
#
_cell.length_a   1.000
_cell.length_b   1.000
_cell.length_c   1.000
_cell.angle_alpha   90.00
_cell.angle_beta   90.00
_cell.angle_gamma   90.00
#
_symmetry.space_group_name_H-M   'P 1'
#
loop_
_entity.id
_entity.type
_entity.pdbx_description
1 polymer ?
#
loop_
_entity_poly.entity_id
_entity_poly.type
_entity_poly.pdbx_seq_one_letter_code
_entity_poly.pdbx_strand_id
1 'polypeptide(L)'
;MELNLPMDGKEMVSDASSYTKDGSLDYHGQPAVKRRTGGWRCGLLLLVNQGLANLAFAGVEMNMVLFAKSVLRQTNEEAANTFSRLMGTLYISSLMGAFLSDSYLGRYITCVVFQVVSVIGFVALSISTHSFLLKPQGCGKIGQQCDPHSSSEIALFYISIYLIAIGNGAPEPALATFGADQFDEEDPKEKQSKSSFYSYFYAALNLGYLFSQTVLVYVENIGYWVLVFWICAGCVIFAFLLLLSGTFRYRRFRPSGNPLSRFSQVIVASFRKINLQVPSNGKELYEVYERENETINSRRILHTNDFKFLDRAAIMTPVEMNMTATSNGRNPNPWYLCTVTQVEEVKCILRFPLHRSMQGRLMP
;
A
#
# COMPACT_ATOMS: atom_id res chain seq x y z
N MET A 1 65.62 -7.34 -24.55
CA MET A 1 65.33 -8.25 -23.42
C MET A 1 64.39 -7.49 -22.51
N GLU A 2 63.16 -7.99 -22.44
CA GLU A 2 62.04 -7.64 -21.53
C GLU A 2 61.50 -6.19 -21.54
N LEU A 3 60.36 -6.05 -22.25
CA LEU A 3 59.40 -4.97 -22.08
C LEU A 3 58.65 -5.16 -20.75
N ASN A 4 58.66 -4.13 -19.90
CA ASN A 4 57.78 -4.02 -18.74
C ASN A 4 56.33 -3.78 -19.19
N LEU A 5 55.44 -4.75 -18.91
CA LEU A 5 53.99 -4.54 -18.86
C LEU A 5 53.58 -4.35 -17.39
N PRO A 6 52.86 -3.29 -17.03
CA PRO A 6 52.31 -3.18 -15.69
C PRO A 6 51.15 -4.17 -15.56
N MET A 7 51.23 -5.01 -14.53
CA MET A 7 50.15 -5.88 -14.07
C MET A 7 48.94 -5.00 -13.73
N ASP A 8 47.83 -5.23 -14.43
CA ASP A 8 46.53 -4.62 -14.21
C ASP A 8 46.03 -4.97 -12.80
N GLY A 9 46.24 -4.04 -11.87
CA GLY A 9 45.69 -4.07 -10.53
C GLY A 9 44.19 -3.83 -10.58
N LYS A 10 43.43 -4.86 -10.97
CA LYS A 10 42.01 -4.94 -10.60
C LYS A 10 41.94 -5.16 -9.10
N GLU A 11 41.93 -4.06 -8.37
CA GLU A 11 41.42 -4.01 -7.01
C GLU A 11 40.04 -4.68 -6.98
N MET A 12 39.94 -5.80 -6.26
CA MET A 12 38.70 -6.34 -5.73
C MET A 12 38.08 -5.29 -4.79
N VAL A 13 37.41 -4.29 -5.35
CA VAL A 13 36.60 -3.36 -4.58
C VAL A 13 35.26 -4.04 -4.27
N SER A 14 35.22 -4.73 -3.13
CA SER A 14 34.05 -4.89 -2.25
C SER A 14 32.70 -5.24 -2.92
N ASP A 15 32.45 -6.54 -3.11
CA ASP A 15 31.15 -7.10 -3.50
C ASP A 15 30.03 -6.79 -2.49
N ALA A 16 30.36 -6.43 -1.24
CA ALA A 16 29.38 -6.09 -0.18
C ALA A 16 28.79 -4.68 -0.29
N SER A 17 29.33 -3.81 -1.15
CA SER A 17 28.86 -2.42 -1.33
C SER A 17 27.83 -2.23 -2.45
N SER A 18 27.67 -3.25 -3.31
CA SER A 18 26.86 -3.16 -4.54
C SER A 18 25.38 -3.49 -4.31
N TYR A 19 25.07 -4.21 -3.24
CA TYR A 19 23.72 -4.65 -2.87
C TYR A 19 23.09 -3.76 -1.80
N THR A 20 21.76 -3.73 -1.77
CA THR A 20 20.98 -3.09 -0.71
C THR A 20 21.12 -3.87 0.60
N LYS A 21 21.03 -3.16 1.73
CA LYS A 21 21.20 -3.77 3.06
C LYS A 21 19.90 -3.90 3.86
N ASP A 22 18.84 -3.29 3.36
CA ASP A 22 17.50 -3.28 3.95
C ASP A 22 16.69 -4.56 3.72
N GLY A 23 17.20 -5.52 2.95
CA GLY A 23 16.49 -6.77 2.60
C GLY A 23 15.57 -6.63 1.39
N SER A 24 15.68 -5.54 0.62
CA SER A 24 14.97 -5.40 -0.65
C SER A 24 15.47 -6.38 -1.72
N LEU A 25 14.52 -6.89 -2.50
CA LEU A 25 14.74 -7.87 -3.57
C LEU A 25 14.53 -7.25 -4.95
N ASP A 26 15.22 -7.79 -5.94
CA ASP A 26 15.01 -7.48 -7.35
C ASP A 26 13.82 -8.27 -7.94
N TYR A 27 13.63 -8.15 -9.26
CA TYR A 27 12.58 -8.86 -9.99
C TYR A 27 12.69 -10.40 -9.90
N HIS A 28 13.90 -10.93 -9.74
CA HIS A 28 14.18 -12.36 -9.64
C HIS A 28 14.12 -12.90 -8.20
N GLY A 29 13.83 -12.04 -7.22
CA GLY A 29 13.79 -12.40 -5.80
C GLY A 29 15.19 -12.53 -5.17
N GLN A 30 16.22 -12.00 -5.83
CA GLN A 30 17.59 -11.92 -5.32
C GLN A 30 17.81 -10.57 -4.63
N PRO A 31 18.84 -10.42 -3.77
CA PRO A 31 19.17 -9.13 -3.16
C PRO A 31 19.32 -8.02 -4.23
N ALA A 32 18.68 -6.88 -4.00
CA ALA A 32 18.62 -5.81 -4.99
C ALA A 32 19.98 -5.13 -5.18
N VAL A 33 20.41 -4.96 -6.44
CA VAL A 33 21.65 -4.24 -6.77
C VAL A 33 21.38 -2.73 -6.81
N LYS A 34 22.00 -1.96 -5.89
CA LYS A 34 21.77 -0.52 -5.70
C LYS A 34 21.81 0.30 -6.99
N ARG A 35 22.80 0.04 -7.84
CA ARG A 35 23.03 0.79 -9.09
C ARG A 35 21.98 0.52 -10.17
N ARG A 36 21.30 -0.63 -10.15
CA ARG A 36 20.38 -1.07 -11.22
C ARG A 36 18.91 -0.94 -10.84
N THR A 37 18.57 -1.00 -9.55
CA THR A 37 17.19 -1.03 -9.07
C THR A 37 16.86 0.16 -8.19
N GLY A 38 15.59 0.54 -8.15
CA GLY A 38 15.05 1.59 -7.30
C GLY A 38 15.53 3.01 -7.65
N GLY A 39 15.64 3.84 -6.61
CA GLY A 39 16.03 5.23 -6.68
C GLY A 39 14.99 6.14 -7.33
N TRP A 40 15.40 7.38 -7.59
CA TRP A 40 14.52 8.44 -8.09
C TRP A 40 13.90 8.16 -9.45
N ARG A 41 14.52 7.35 -10.31
CA ARG A 41 13.89 6.97 -11.60
C ARG A 41 12.61 6.17 -11.37
N CYS A 42 12.67 5.16 -10.50
CA CYS A 42 11.50 4.38 -10.09
C CYS A 42 10.54 5.22 -9.25
N GLY A 43 11.06 6.02 -8.32
CA GLY A 43 10.26 6.95 -7.52
C GLY A 43 9.43 7.92 -8.38
N LEU A 44 10.05 8.56 -9.38
CA LEU A 44 9.37 9.49 -10.29
C LEU A 44 8.25 8.82 -11.08
N LEU A 45 8.45 7.59 -11.58
CA LEU A 45 7.37 6.84 -12.25
C LEU A 45 6.17 6.65 -11.33
N LEU A 46 6.40 6.34 -10.04
CA LEU A 46 5.35 6.14 -9.05
C LEU A 46 4.70 7.46 -8.62
N LEU A 47 5.45 8.55 -8.54
CA LEU A 47 4.90 9.90 -8.28
C LEU A 47 3.97 10.36 -9.40
N VAL A 48 4.37 10.20 -10.66
CA VAL A 48 3.55 10.57 -11.82
C VAL A 48 2.33 9.65 -11.90
N ASN A 49 2.49 8.34 -11.67
CA ASN A 49 1.38 7.39 -11.56
C ASN A 49 0.35 7.84 -10.51
N GLN A 50 0.80 8.18 -9.29
CA GLN A 50 -0.07 8.63 -8.21
C GLN A 50 -0.78 9.95 -8.55
N GLY A 51 -0.06 10.92 -9.13
CA GLY A 51 -0.65 12.20 -9.52
C GLY A 51 -1.75 12.05 -10.58
N LEU A 52 -1.51 11.23 -11.60
CA LEU A 52 -2.48 10.96 -12.68
C LEU A 52 -3.69 10.17 -12.19
N ALA A 53 -3.48 9.15 -11.36
CA ALA A 53 -4.57 8.37 -10.78
C ALA A 53 -5.48 9.23 -9.91
N ASN A 54 -4.90 10.08 -9.05
CA ASN A 54 -5.67 11.02 -8.22
C ASN A 54 -6.38 12.09 -9.06
N LEU A 55 -5.74 12.62 -10.09
CA LEU A 55 -6.38 13.57 -11.00
C LEU A 55 -7.65 12.98 -11.61
N ALA A 56 -7.57 11.74 -12.10
CA ALA A 56 -8.69 11.03 -12.70
C ALA A 56 -9.80 10.72 -11.68
N PHE A 57 -9.44 10.24 -10.50
CA PHE A 57 -10.38 9.95 -9.42
C PHE A 57 -11.10 11.21 -8.94
N ALA A 58 -10.35 12.27 -8.65
CA ALA A 58 -10.90 13.55 -8.25
C ALA A 58 -11.86 14.14 -9.30
N GLY A 59 -11.64 13.84 -10.61
CA GLY A 59 -12.50 14.34 -11.68
C GLY A 59 -13.91 13.77 -11.54
N VAL A 60 -14.01 12.48 -11.25
CA VAL A 60 -15.29 11.81 -11.02
C VAL A 60 -15.86 12.18 -9.64
N GLU A 61 -15.02 12.23 -8.61
CA GLU A 61 -15.41 12.49 -7.23
C GLU A 61 -16.10 13.85 -7.06
N MET A 62 -15.43 14.92 -7.51
CA MET A 62 -15.80 16.30 -7.16
C MET A 62 -17.15 16.72 -7.71
N ASN A 63 -17.53 16.19 -8.86
CA ASN A 63 -18.77 16.52 -9.54
C ASN A 63 -19.80 15.37 -9.53
N MET A 64 -19.56 14.32 -8.76
CA MET A 64 -20.45 13.16 -8.65
C MET A 64 -21.89 13.56 -8.26
N VAL A 65 -22.05 14.46 -7.29
CA VAL A 65 -23.38 14.92 -6.83
C VAL A 65 -24.10 15.69 -7.95
N LEU A 66 -23.37 16.52 -8.70
CA LEU A 66 -23.93 17.25 -9.84
C LEU A 66 -24.33 16.27 -10.95
N PHE A 67 -23.48 15.30 -11.27
CA PHE A 67 -23.76 14.26 -12.25
C PHE A 67 -25.00 13.45 -11.86
N ALA A 68 -25.08 13.00 -10.60
CA ALA A 68 -26.22 12.25 -10.09
C ALA A 68 -27.55 13.03 -10.17
N LYS A 69 -27.51 14.33 -9.90
CA LYS A 69 -28.71 15.19 -9.98
C LYS A 69 -29.11 15.52 -11.42
N SER A 70 -28.15 15.93 -12.25
CA SER A 70 -28.45 16.44 -13.59
C SER A 70 -28.61 15.33 -14.62
N VAL A 71 -27.86 14.24 -14.48
CA VAL A 71 -27.88 13.10 -15.42
C VAL A 71 -28.81 12.02 -14.91
N LEU A 72 -28.61 11.54 -13.68
CA LEU A 72 -29.44 10.44 -13.13
C LEU A 72 -30.78 10.90 -12.53
N ARG A 73 -31.05 12.21 -12.52
CA ARG A 73 -32.27 12.84 -11.97
C ARG A 73 -32.53 12.52 -10.50
N GLN A 74 -31.48 12.26 -9.73
CA GLN A 74 -31.59 11.99 -8.30
C GLN A 74 -31.98 13.25 -7.52
N THR A 75 -32.69 13.04 -6.42
CA THR A 75 -32.91 14.08 -5.40
C THR A 75 -31.59 14.44 -4.71
N ASN A 76 -31.55 15.57 -3.99
CA ASN A 76 -30.36 15.96 -3.23
C ASN A 76 -29.95 14.89 -2.21
N GLU A 77 -30.92 14.25 -1.57
CA GLU A 77 -30.69 13.20 -0.58
C GLU A 77 -30.09 11.95 -1.22
N GLU A 78 -30.66 11.48 -2.32
CA GLU A 78 -30.16 10.32 -3.06
C GLU A 78 -28.75 10.55 -3.60
N ALA A 79 -28.49 11.73 -4.16
CA ALA A 79 -27.17 12.09 -4.69
C ALA A 79 -26.10 12.14 -3.59
N ALA A 80 -26.43 12.71 -2.42
CA ALA A 80 -25.53 12.73 -1.26
C ALA A 80 -25.26 11.32 -0.72
N ASN A 81 -26.28 10.45 -0.71
CA ASN A 81 -26.12 9.05 -0.34
C ASN A 81 -25.25 8.28 -1.34
N THR A 82 -25.42 8.52 -2.64
CA THR A 82 -24.56 7.94 -3.70
C THR A 82 -23.10 8.34 -3.49
N PHE A 83 -22.83 9.62 -3.27
CA PHE A 83 -21.47 10.12 -2.98
C PHE A 83 -20.90 9.48 -1.70
N SER A 84 -21.67 9.46 -0.61
CA SER A 84 -21.24 8.88 0.67
C SER A 84 -20.94 7.39 0.55
N ARG A 85 -21.75 6.64 -0.21
CA ARG A 85 -21.50 5.22 -0.49
C ARG A 85 -20.22 5.02 -1.30
N LEU A 86 -19.99 5.85 -2.32
CA LEU A 86 -18.78 5.78 -3.13
C LEU A 86 -17.52 5.97 -2.27
N MET A 87 -17.51 7.03 -1.45
CA MET A 87 -16.38 7.31 -0.55
C MET A 87 -16.23 6.25 0.54
N GLY A 88 -17.34 5.75 1.10
CA GLY A 88 -17.32 4.62 2.03
C GLY A 88 -16.67 3.38 1.41
N THR A 89 -17.03 3.04 0.17
CA THR A 89 -16.41 1.93 -0.56
C THR A 89 -14.92 2.16 -0.81
N LEU A 90 -14.50 3.38 -1.18
CA LEU A 90 -13.10 3.74 -1.37
C LEU A 90 -12.27 3.44 -0.11
N TYR A 91 -12.69 3.95 1.05
CA TYR A 91 -11.96 3.78 2.30
C TYR A 91 -11.96 2.33 2.81
N ILE A 92 -13.08 1.60 2.69
CA ILE A 92 -13.12 0.17 3.01
C ILE A 92 -12.17 -0.61 2.09
N SER A 93 -12.13 -0.26 0.80
CA SER A 93 -11.23 -0.88 -0.17
C SER A 93 -9.77 -0.61 0.16
N SER A 94 -9.43 0.59 0.63
CA SER A 94 -8.08 0.94 1.11
C SER A 94 -7.61 0.03 2.24
N LEU A 95 -8.46 -0.22 3.24
CA LEU A 95 -8.16 -1.17 4.32
C LEU A 95 -7.95 -2.59 3.79
N MET A 96 -8.82 -3.04 2.90
CA MET A 96 -8.72 -4.37 2.28
C MET A 96 -7.43 -4.50 1.44
N GLY A 97 -7.08 -3.47 0.68
CA GLY A 97 -5.90 -3.44 -0.17
C GLY A 97 -4.60 -3.42 0.63
N ALA A 98 -4.54 -2.67 1.74
CA ALA A 98 -3.43 -2.73 2.68
C ALA A 98 -3.23 -4.17 3.18
N PHE A 99 -4.30 -4.80 3.67
CA PHE A 99 -4.25 -6.18 4.16
C PHE A 99 -3.79 -7.18 3.09
N LEU A 100 -4.30 -7.08 1.86
CA LEU A 100 -3.89 -7.93 0.73
C LEU A 100 -2.42 -7.74 0.38
N SER A 101 -1.93 -6.49 0.37
CA SER A 101 -0.56 -6.15 0.02
C SER A 101 0.47 -6.67 1.02
N ASP A 102 0.18 -6.59 2.30
CA ASP A 102 1.12 -7.01 3.34
C ASP A 102 1.07 -8.52 3.58
N SER A 103 -0.11 -9.15 3.40
CA SER A 103 -0.33 -10.54 3.80
C SER A 103 -0.11 -11.57 2.69
N TYR A 104 -0.49 -11.25 1.44
CA TYR A 104 -0.62 -12.27 0.39
C TYR A 104 0.09 -11.90 -0.91
N LEU A 105 -0.29 -10.77 -1.52
CA LEU A 105 0.11 -10.47 -2.91
C LEU A 105 1.45 -9.74 -2.99
N GLY A 106 1.83 -9.00 -1.94
CA GLY A 106 2.91 -8.04 -2.00
C GLY A 106 2.46 -6.71 -2.61
N ARG A 107 3.12 -5.63 -2.21
CA ARG A 107 2.74 -4.25 -2.55
C ARG A 107 2.65 -4.00 -4.06
N TYR A 108 3.64 -4.47 -4.82
CA TYR A 108 3.67 -4.30 -6.28
C TYR A 108 2.50 -4.99 -6.98
N ILE A 109 2.22 -6.25 -6.67
CA ILE A 109 1.15 -7.01 -7.32
C ILE A 109 -0.21 -6.44 -6.95
N THR A 110 -0.41 -6.04 -5.69
CA THR A 110 -1.62 -5.31 -5.27
C THR A 110 -1.82 -4.05 -6.12
N CYS A 111 -0.79 -3.23 -6.31
CA CYS A 111 -0.88 -2.03 -7.14
C CYS A 111 -1.28 -2.36 -8.58
N VAL A 112 -0.65 -3.37 -9.21
CA VAL A 112 -0.95 -3.77 -10.59
C VAL A 112 -2.40 -4.27 -10.73
N VAL A 113 -2.84 -5.19 -9.85
CA VAL A 113 -4.17 -5.78 -9.93
C VAL A 113 -5.25 -4.72 -9.77
N PHE A 114 -5.15 -3.86 -8.76
CA PHE A 114 -6.17 -2.84 -8.54
C PHE A 114 -6.11 -1.69 -9.54
N GLN A 115 -4.96 -1.37 -10.13
CA GLN A 115 -4.91 -0.43 -11.26
C GLN A 115 -5.60 -1.00 -12.51
N VAL A 116 -5.55 -2.31 -12.77
CA VAL A 116 -6.38 -2.93 -13.83
C VAL A 116 -7.86 -2.74 -13.53
N VAL A 117 -8.29 -2.96 -12.27
CA VAL A 117 -9.68 -2.73 -11.84
C VAL A 117 -10.08 -1.26 -12.04
N SER A 118 -9.20 -0.32 -11.70
CA SER A 118 -9.40 1.12 -11.91
C SER A 118 -9.59 1.45 -13.39
N VAL A 119 -8.71 0.95 -14.27
CA VAL A 119 -8.81 1.14 -15.73
C VAL A 119 -10.15 0.63 -16.26
N ILE A 120 -10.57 -0.58 -15.85
CA ILE A 120 -11.87 -1.14 -16.26
C ILE A 120 -13.01 -0.22 -15.80
N GLY A 121 -12.97 0.26 -14.56
CA GLY A 121 -14.00 1.17 -14.01
C GLY A 121 -14.11 2.48 -14.79
N PHE A 122 -12.99 3.15 -15.07
CA PHE A 122 -12.99 4.41 -15.83
C PHE A 122 -13.41 4.24 -17.29
N VAL A 123 -12.96 3.17 -17.95
CA VAL A 123 -13.37 2.87 -19.33
C VAL A 123 -14.87 2.55 -19.37
N ALA A 124 -15.37 1.74 -18.43
CA ALA A 124 -16.80 1.42 -18.34
C ALA A 124 -17.65 2.68 -18.09
N LEU A 125 -17.22 3.57 -17.18
CA LEU A 125 -17.90 4.85 -16.91
C LEU A 125 -17.92 5.75 -18.16
N SER A 126 -16.81 5.81 -18.89
CA SER A 126 -16.69 6.62 -20.10
C SER A 126 -17.62 6.12 -21.21
N ILE A 127 -17.65 4.79 -21.43
CA ILE A 127 -18.54 4.15 -22.40
C ILE A 127 -20.01 4.32 -21.99
N SER A 128 -20.32 4.11 -20.71
CA SER A 128 -21.70 4.21 -20.22
C SER A 128 -22.25 5.62 -20.37
N THR A 129 -21.43 6.61 -20.02
CA THR A 129 -21.82 8.02 -20.09
C THR A 129 -22.00 8.48 -21.53
N HIS A 130 -21.05 8.13 -22.41
CA HIS A 130 -21.11 8.49 -23.82
C HIS A 130 -22.31 7.86 -24.54
N SER A 131 -22.56 6.57 -24.32
CA SER A 131 -23.52 5.80 -25.13
C SER A 131 -24.95 5.89 -24.60
N PHE A 132 -25.11 6.02 -23.28
CA PHE A 132 -26.40 5.79 -22.61
C PHE A 132 -26.88 6.97 -21.77
N LEU A 133 -26.01 7.59 -20.98
CA LEU A 133 -26.45 8.52 -19.94
C LEU A 133 -26.65 9.98 -20.43
N LEU A 134 -26.03 10.40 -21.53
CA LEU A 134 -26.18 11.78 -22.03
C LEU A 134 -27.16 11.87 -23.20
N LYS A 135 -28.45 11.67 -22.89
CA LYS A 135 -29.57 11.79 -23.84
C LYS A 135 -30.60 12.81 -23.34
N PRO A 136 -31.03 13.78 -24.19
CA PRO A 136 -30.49 14.13 -25.52
C PRO A 136 -29.04 14.66 -25.43
N GLN A 137 -28.30 14.64 -26.55
CA GLN A 137 -26.90 15.08 -26.56
C GLN A 137 -26.73 16.48 -25.96
N GLY A 138 -25.82 16.61 -24.99
CA GLY A 138 -25.53 17.89 -24.32
C GLY A 138 -26.44 18.22 -23.13
N CYS A 139 -27.29 17.28 -22.67
CA CYS A 139 -27.95 17.37 -21.37
C CYS A 139 -26.95 17.23 -20.19
N GLY A 140 -27.42 17.41 -18.95
CA GLY A 140 -26.58 17.25 -17.76
C GLY A 140 -25.81 18.51 -17.36
N LYS A 141 -26.18 19.68 -17.89
CA LYS A 141 -25.66 20.99 -17.48
C LYS A 141 -26.34 21.46 -16.20
N ILE A 142 -25.76 22.46 -15.53
CA ILE A 142 -26.38 23.09 -14.37
C ILE A 142 -27.77 23.62 -14.75
N GLY A 143 -28.81 23.10 -14.10
CA GLY A 143 -30.22 23.47 -14.37
C GLY A 143 -30.89 22.72 -15.53
N GLN A 144 -30.19 21.80 -16.21
CA GLN A 144 -30.75 21.02 -17.32
C GLN A 144 -30.63 19.51 -17.05
N GLN A 145 -31.79 18.84 -16.95
CA GLN A 145 -31.86 17.39 -16.71
C GLN A 145 -31.77 16.60 -18.02
N CYS A 146 -31.18 15.40 -17.95
CA CYS A 146 -31.27 14.38 -19.00
C CYS A 146 -32.60 13.61 -18.94
N ASP A 147 -32.90 12.86 -19.99
CA ASP A 147 -34.05 11.97 -20.04
C ASP A 147 -33.89 10.79 -19.05
N PRO A 148 -34.99 10.17 -18.58
CA PRO A 148 -34.90 8.99 -17.74
C PRO A 148 -34.11 7.86 -18.39
N HIS A 149 -33.30 7.16 -17.59
CA HIS A 149 -32.51 6.02 -18.04
C HIS A 149 -33.16 4.70 -17.65
N SER A 150 -32.87 3.66 -18.43
CA SER A 150 -33.26 2.29 -18.09
C SER A 150 -32.47 1.74 -16.89
N SER A 151 -33.02 0.74 -16.21
CA SER A 151 -32.38 0.15 -15.03
C SER A 151 -31.01 -0.47 -15.32
N SER A 152 -30.79 -0.99 -16.53
CA SER A 152 -29.50 -1.57 -16.94
C SER A 152 -28.43 -0.50 -17.15
N GLU A 153 -28.78 0.66 -17.72
CA GLU A 153 -27.87 1.80 -17.90
C GLU A 153 -27.43 2.37 -16.54
N ILE A 154 -28.36 2.47 -15.59
CA ILE A 154 -28.07 2.89 -14.21
C ILE A 154 -27.21 1.84 -13.49
N ALA A 155 -27.50 0.55 -13.67
CA ALA A 155 -26.69 -0.52 -13.08
C ALA A 155 -25.24 -0.50 -13.60
N LEU A 156 -25.05 -0.29 -14.90
CA LEU A 156 -23.71 -0.16 -15.50
C LEU A 156 -22.94 1.04 -14.93
N PHE A 157 -23.60 2.17 -14.71
CA PHE A 157 -23.01 3.33 -14.03
C PHE A 157 -22.53 2.97 -12.62
N TYR A 158 -23.39 2.34 -11.81
CA TYR A 158 -23.03 1.96 -10.43
C TYR A 158 -21.87 0.95 -10.39
N ILE A 159 -21.89 -0.06 -11.27
CA ILE A 159 -20.78 -1.01 -11.40
C ILE A 159 -19.48 -0.25 -11.72
N SER A 160 -19.53 0.72 -12.64
CA SER A 160 -18.37 1.50 -13.05
C SER A 160 -17.80 2.32 -11.89
N ILE A 161 -18.63 3.07 -11.15
CA ILE A 161 -18.13 3.90 -10.03
C ILE A 161 -17.64 3.05 -8.86
N TYR A 162 -18.23 1.88 -8.60
CA TYR A 162 -17.73 0.98 -7.56
C TYR A 162 -16.41 0.32 -7.96
N LEU A 163 -16.22 -0.03 -9.23
CA LEU A 163 -14.91 -0.47 -9.74
C LEU A 163 -13.86 0.63 -9.61
N ILE A 164 -14.21 1.89 -9.88
CA ILE A 164 -13.33 3.05 -9.65
C ILE A 164 -12.97 3.17 -8.16
N ALA A 165 -13.93 3.11 -7.24
CA ALA A 165 -13.66 3.19 -5.81
C ALA A 165 -12.76 2.04 -5.32
N ILE A 166 -13.02 0.81 -5.75
CA ILE A 166 -12.19 -0.34 -5.38
C ILE A 166 -10.78 -0.19 -5.98
N GLY A 167 -10.69 0.16 -7.26
CA GLY A 167 -9.43 0.24 -8.02
C GLY A 167 -8.52 1.39 -7.59
N ASN A 168 -9.05 2.50 -7.08
CA ASN A 168 -8.25 3.63 -6.59
C ASN A 168 -7.98 3.54 -5.09
N GLY A 169 -8.93 3.07 -4.29
CA GLY A 169 -8.78 2.99 -2.84
C GLY A 169 -7.81 1.89 -2.40
N ALA A 170 -7.97 0.68 -2.92
CA ALA A 170 -7.18 -0.48 -2.48
C ALA A 170 -5.65 -0.34 -2.65
N PRO A 171 -5.11 0.15 -3.78
CA PRO A 171 -3.66 0.22 -3.95
C PRO A 171 -3.02 1.40 -3.21
N GLU A 172 -3.79 2.40 -2.78
CA GLU A 172 -3.28 3.65 -2.22
C GLU A 172 -2.25 3.48 -1.07
N PRO A 173 -2.52 2.72 0.01
CA PRO A 173 -1.54 2.53 1.09
C PRO A 173 -0.33 1.71 0.64
N ALA A 174 -0.56 0.73 -0.24
CA ALA A 174 0.48 -0.13 -0.79
C ALA A 174 1.42 0.66 -1.74
N LEU A 175 0.89 1.63 -2.49
CA LEU A 175 1.63 2.41 -3.47
C LEU A 175 2.55 3.44 -2.80
N ALA A 176 2.07 4.10 -1.74
CA ALA A 176 2.90 5.01 -0.94
C ALA A 176 4.11 4.29 -0.33
N THR A 177 3.86 3.13 0.29
CA THR A 177 4.92 2.31 0.89
C THR A 177 5.83 1.69 -0.18
N PHE A 178 5.27 1.21 -1.29
CA PHE A 178 6.05 0.70 -2.43
C PHE A 178 6.96 1.76 -3.05
N GLY A 179 6.51 3.01 -3.10
CA GLY A 179 7.33 4.14 -3.54
C GLY A 179 8.51 4.40 -2.61
N ALA A 180 8.29 4.35 -1.30
CA ALA A 180 9.34 4.49 -0.30
C ALA A 180 10.33 3.30 -0.33
N ASP A 181 9.86 2.10 -0.67
CA ASP A 181 10.69 0.89 -0.83
C ASP A 181 11.73 1.00 -1.94
N GLN A 182 11.62 2.01 -2.81
CA GLN A 182 12.61 2.24 -3.86
C GLN A 182 13.93 2.82 -3.33
N PHE A 183 14.01 3.15 -2.03
CA PHE A 183 15.17 3.77 -1.39
C PHE A 183 15.63 2.92 -0.19
N ASP A 184 16.93 2.56 -0.17
CA ASP A 184 17.58 1.79 0.87
C ASP A 184 17.70 2.63 2.15
N GLU A 185 17.11 2.14 3.23
CA GLU A 185 17.07 2.87 4.51
C GLU A 185 18.41 2.81 5.28
N GLU A 186 19.24 1.81 4.97
CA GLU A 186 20.56 1.64 5.59
C GLU A 186 21.64 2.49 4.89
N ASP A 187 21.32 3.05 3.73
CA ASP A 187 22.17 4.03 3.04
C ASP A 187 21.80 5.44 3.48
N PRO A 188 22.71 6.23 4.08
CA PRO A 188 22.37 7.56 4.59
C PRO A 188 21.85 8.51 3.50
N LYS A 189 22.31 8.36 2.24
CA LYS A 189 21.85 9.18 1.12
C LYS A 189 20.46 8.78 0.64
N GLU A 190 20.21 7.48 0.52
CA GLU A 190 18.89 6.99 0.11
C GLU A 190 17.86 7.13 1.23
N LYS A 191 18.24 7.03 2.51
CA LYS A 191 17.38 7.32 3.66
C LYS A 191 16.83 8.75 3.64
N GLN A 192 17.67 9.74 3.36
CA GLN A 192 17.21 11.12 3.17
C GLN A 192 16.25 11.23 1.98
N SER A 193 16.59 10.57 0.86
CA SER A 193 15.74 10.54 -0.33
C SER A 193 14.37 9.89 -0.07
N LYS A 194 14.32 8.84 0.75
CA LYS A 194 13.09 8.17 1.19
C LYS A 194 12.17 9.12 1.94
N SER A 195 12.73 9.94 2.84
CA SER A 195 11.96 10.99 3.54
C SER A 195 11.43 12.04 2.56
N SER A 196 12.27 12.51 1.63
CA SER A 196 11.86 13.48 0.61
C SER A 196 10.79 12.91 -0.32
N PHE A 197 10.86 11.62 -0.65
CA PHE A 197 9.89 10.94 -1.49
C PHE A 197 8.46 11.08 -0.93
N TYR A 198 8.26 10.91 0.38
CA TYR A 198 6.94 11.12 0.99
C TYR A 198 6.42 12.54 0.77
N SER A 199 7.27 13.56 0.93
CA SER A 199 6.88 14.95 0.65
C SER A 199 6.46 15.14 -0.82
N TYR A 200 7.22 14.59 -1.77
CA TYR A 200 6.86 14.64 -3.19
C TYR A 200 5.62 13.82 -3.52
N PHE A 201 5.38 12.71 -2.82
CA PHE A 201 4.19 11.88 -2.99
C PHE A 201 2.93 12.67 -2.62
N TYR A 202 2.93 13.35 -1.48
CA TYR A 202 1.84 14.24 -1.11
C TYR A 202 1.72 15.45 -2.04
N ALA A 203 2.84 16.00 -2.52
CA ALA A 203 2.80 17.08 -3.50
C ALA A 203 2.14 16.61 -4.81
N ALA A 204 2.48 15.43 -5.32
CA ALA A 204 1.90 14.86 -6.53
C ALA A 204 0.40 14.59 -6.37
N LEU A 205 -0.03 14.06 -5.22
CA LEU A 205 -1.44 13.87 -4.88
C LEU A 205 -2.21 15.19 -4.90
N ASN A 206 -1.72 16.20 -4.17
CA ASN A 206 -2.38 17.51 -4.11
C ASN A 206 -2.39 18.22 -5.47
N LEU A 207 -1.33 18.08 -6.26
CA LEU A 207 -1.28 18.65 -7.61
C LEU A 207 -2.33 18.01 -8.53
N GLY A 208 -2.49 16.68 -8.46
CA GLY A 208 -3.55 15.97 -9.20
C GLY A 208 -4.95 16.47 -8.82
N TYR A 209 -5.24 16.60 -7.52
CA TYR A 209 -6.49 17.16 -7.02
C TYR A 209 -6.72 18.60 -7.48
N LEU A 210 -5.69 19.46 -7.39
CA LEU A 210 -5.77 20.87 -7.79
C LEU A 210 -6.16 21.01 -9.26
N PHE A 211 -5.50 20.28 -10.16
CA PHE A 211 -5.81 20.31 -11.59
C PHE A 211 -7.21 19.77 -11.88
N SER A 212 -7.61 18.72 -11.17
CA SER A 212 -8.95 18.15 -11.34
C SER A 212 -10.06 19.11 -10.90
N GLN A 213 -9.95 19.66 -9.69
CA GLN A 213 -10.92 20.59 -9.11
C GLN A 213 -11.05 21.90 -9.87
N THR A 214 -10.02 22.29 -10.62
CA THR A 214 -10.02 23.53 -11.41
C THR A 214 -10.38 23.26 -12.87
N VAL A 215 -9.57 22.48 -13.57
CA VAL A 215 -9.70 22.28 -15.03
C VAL A 215 -10.82 21.30 -15.36
N LEU A 216 -10.81 20.10 -14.77
CA LEU A 216 -11.80 19.07 -15.12
C LEU A 216 -13.20 19.48 -14.67
N VAL A 217 -13.35 19.92 -13.42
CA VAL A 217 -14.63 20.40 -12.88
C VAL A 217 -15.19 21.57 -13.70
N TYR A 218 -14.35 22.48 -14.17
CA TYR A 218 -14.79 23.57 -15.06
C TYR A 218 -15.37 23.03 -16.38
N VAL A 219 -14.67 22.08 -17.02
CA VAL A 219 -15.12 21.46 -18.28
C VAL A 219 -16.40 20.66 -18.09
N GLU A 220 -16.55 19.94 -16.98
CA GLU A 220 -17.77 19.22 -16.60
C GLU A 220 -18.96 20.15 -16.37
N ASN A 221 -18.75 21.28 -15.68
CA ASN A 221 -19.81 22.27 -15.42
C ASN A 221 -20.38 22.89 -16.70
N ILE A 222 -19.57 22.98 -17.77
CA ILE A 222 -20.02 23.43 -19.10
C ILE A 222 -20.83 22.34 -19.83
N GLY A 223 -20.78 21.10 -19.34
CA GLY A 223 -21.52 19.94 -19.85
C GLY A 223 -20.67 18.96 -20.66
N TYR A 224 -19.35 19.11 -20.71
CA TYR A 224 -18.45 18.22 -21.46
C TYR A 224 -18.02 16.99 -20.66
N TRP A 225 -18.98 16.29 -20.07
CA TRP A 225 -18.76 15.09 -19.23
C TRP A 225 -18.02 13.97 -19.96
N VAL A 226 -18.41 13.66 -21.20
CA VAL A 226 -17.78 12.59 -22.01
C VAL A 226 -16.30 12.86 -22.19
N LEU A 227 -15.93 14.09 -22.53
CA LEU A 227 -14.54 14.48 -22.73
C LEU A 227 -13.73 14.26 -21.46
N VAL A 228 -14.25 14.70 -20.31
CA VAL A 228 -13.56 14.59 -19.02
C VAL A 228 -13.40 13.14 -18.60
N PHE A 229 -14.44 12.31 -18.72
CA PHE A 229 -14.32 10.89 -18.37
C PHE A 229 -13.32 10.13 -19.26
N TRP A 230 -13.25 10.45 -20.56
CA TRP A 230 -12.22 9.90 -21.44
C TRP A 230 -10.81 10.41 -21.11
N ILE A 231 -10.66 11.67 -20.70
CA ILE A 231 -9.38 12.20 -20.18
C ILE A 231 -8.99 11.42 -18.92
N CYS A 232 -9.90 11.23 -17.97
CA CYS A 232 -9.66 10.44 -16.76
C CYS A 232 -9.24 9.00 -17.10
N ALA A 233 -9.94 8.34 -18.03
CA ALA A 233 -9.58 7.00 -18.51
C ALA A 233 -8.18 6.97 -19.14
N GLY A 234 -7.83 7.95 -19.96
CA GLY A 234 -6.49 8.09 -20.54
C GLY A 234 -5.41 8.28 -19.48
N CYS A 235 -5.66 9.12 -18.47
CA CYS A 235 -4.75 9.34 -17.35
C CYS A 235 -4.48 8.06 -16.56
N VAL A 236 -5.50 7.26 -16.22
CA VAL A 236 -5.29 6.00 -15.48
C VAL A 236 -4.62 4.92 -16.31
N ILE A 237 -4.91 4.84 -17.62
CA ILE A 237 -4.21 3.93 -18.53
C ILE A 237 -2.74 4.31 -18.61
N PHE A 238 -2.43 5.60 -18.77
CA PHE A 238 -1.06 6.07 -18.83
C PHE A 238 -0.34 5.86 -17.50
N ALA A 239 -1.00 6.13 -16.37
CA ALA A 239 -0.48 5.81 -15.04
C ALA A 239 -0.13 4.32 -14.95
N PHE A 240 -1.05 3.43 -15.32
CA PHE A 240 -0.83 1.98 -15.29
C PHE A 240 0.37 1.56 -16.14
N LEU A 241 0.52 2.12 -17.35
CA LEU A 241 1.68 1.86 -18.20
C LEU A 241 2.99 2.35 -17.57
N LEU A 242 2.99 3.49 -16.88
CA LEU A 242 4.16 3.99 -16.14
C LEU A 242 4.56 3.01 -15.02
N LEU A 243 3.59 2.47 -14.28
CA LEU A 243 3.85 1.45 -13.27
C LEU A 243 4.48 0.21 -13.93
N LEU A 244 3.91 -0.31 -15.02
CA LEU A 244 4.46 -1.49 -15.70
C LEU A 244 5.87 -1.24 -16.29
N SER A 245 6.17 -0.02 -16.75
CA SER A 245 7.48 0.32 -17.32
C SER A 245 8.65 0.18 -16.33
N GLY A 246 8.35 0.27 -15.02
CA GLY A 246 9.32 0.12 -13.95
C GLY A 246 9.51 -1.32 -13.46
N THR A 247 8.71 -2.28 -13.94
CA THR A 247 8.61 -3.66 -13.39
C THR A 247 9.94 -4.32 -13.07
N PHE A 248 10.90 -4.27 -14.00
CA PHE A 248 12.22 -4.92 -13.88
C PHE A 248 13.24 -4.13 -13.05
N ARG A 249 12.93 -2.88 -12.71
CA ARG A 249 13.82 -1.98 -11.97
C ARG A 249 13.34 -1.72 -10.55
N TYR A 250 12.10 -2.06 -10.21
CA TYR A 250 11.59 -1.85 -8.85
C TYR A 250 12.25 -2.78 -7.84
N ARG A 251 12.49 -2.23 -6.65
CA ARG A 251 12.82 -2.97 -5.44
C ARG A 251 11.54 -3.45 -4.78
N ARG A 252 11.53 -4.69 -4.29
CA ARG A 252 10.36 -5.35 -3.70
C ARG A 252 10.72 -5.99 -2.38
N PHE A 253 9.79 -5.99 -1.44
CA PHE A 253 9.90 -6.74 -0.20
C PHE A 253 9.04 -7.99 -0.26
N ARG A 254 9.45 -9.04 0.46
CA ARG A 254 8.57 -10.20 0.68
C ARG A 254 7.38 -9.76 1.54
N PRO A 255 6.17 -10.26 1.26
CA PRO A 255 5.03 -10.04 2.14
C PRO A 255 5.36 -10.50 3.57
N SER A 256 4.98 -9.70 4.58
CA SER A 256 5.32 -9.94 6.00
C SER A 256 4.48 -11.06 6.66
N GLY A 257 3.65 -11.73 5.87
CA GLY A 257 2.64 -12.68 6.34
C GLY A 257 1.43 -11.97 6.93
N ASN A 258 0.42 -12.74 7.37
CA ASN A 258 -0.83 -12.17 7.87
C ASN A 258 -0.63 -11.50 9.25
N PRO A 259 -0.75 -10.15 9.36
CA PRO A 259 -0.51 -9.43 10.60
C PRO A 259 -1.57 -9.73 11.66
N LEU A 260 -2.82 -9.98 11.26
CA LEU A 260 -3.89 -10.41 12.18
C LEU A 260 -3.58 -11.78 12.76
N SER A 261 -3.09 -12.71 11.94
CA SER A 261 -2.69 -14.03 12.44
C SER A 261 -1.52 -13.92 13.43
N ARG A 262 -0.51 -13.09 13.14
CA ARG A 262 0.61 -12.83 14.08
C ARG A 262 0.13 -12.22 15.39
N PHE A 263 -0.80 -11.25 15.32
CA PHE A 263 -1.43 -10.66 16.50
C PHE A 263 -2.18 -11.71 17.32
N SER A 264 -3.06 -12.50 16.69
CA SER A 264 -3.81 -13.57 17.37
C SER A 264 -2.91 -14.65 17.94
N GLN A 265 -1.81 -15.01 17.26
CA GLN A 265 -0.83 -15.99 17.75
C GLN A 265 -0.22 -15.55 19.08
N VAL A 266 0.24 -14.30 19.18
CA VAL A 266 0.81 -13.75 20.42
C VAL A 266 -0.21 -13.76 21.55
N ILE A 267 -1.45 -13.32 21.28
CA ILE A 267 -2.52 -13.34 22.29
C ILE A 267 -2.79 -14.77 22.75
N VAL A 268 -3.04 -15.70 21.84
CA VAL A 268 -3.33 -17.11 22.18
C VAL A 268 -2.16 -17.77 22.91
N ALA A 269 -0.92 -17.59 22.45
CA ALA A 269 0.27 -18.16 23.07
C ALA A 269 0.49 -17.58 24.49
N SER A 270 0.26 -16.28 24.69
CA SER A 270 0.38 -15.63 26.00
C SER A 270 -0.66 -16.17 27.01
N PHE A 271 -1.91 -16.37 26.58
CA PHE A 271 -2.96 -16.96 27.42
C PHE A 271 -2.70 -18.44 27.72
N ARG A 272 -2.18 -19.21 26.77
CA ARG A 272 -1.78 -20.61 27.00
C ARG A 272 -0.67 -20.73 28.03
N LYS A 273 0.22 -19.74 28.10
CA LYS A 273 1.37 -19.67 29.02
C LYS A 273 1.08 -18.81 30.26
N ILE A 274 -0.19 -18.57 30.61
CA ILE A 274 -0.58 -17.67 31.71
C ILE A 274 -0.03 -18.07 33.08
N ASN A 275 0.22 -19.37 33.29
CA ASN A 275 0.75 -19.89 34.55
C ASN A 275 2.29 -19.83 34.64
N LEU A 276 2.97 -19.41 33.58
CA LEU A 276 4.43 -19.28 33.58
C LEU A 276 4.87 -17.92 34.12
N GLN A 277 5.94 -17.93 34.91
CA GLN A 277 6.60 -16.71 35.37
C GLN A 277 7.49 -16.15 34.27
N VAL A 278 7.41 -14.84 34.07
CA VAL A 278 8.19 -14.14 33.05
C VAL A 278 9.59 -13.87 33.62
N PRO A 279 10.67 -14.33 32.96
CA PRO A 279 12.03 -14.07 33.42
C PRO A 279 12.30 -12.57 33.47
N SER A 280 12.99 -12.09 34.52
CA SER A 280 13.23 -10.66 34.74
C SER A 280 14.29 -10.07 33.80
N ASN A 281 15.15 -10.92 33.24
CA ASN A 281 16.14 -10.56 32.23
C ASN A 281 15.68 -11.21 30.92
N GLY A 282 15.12 -10.44 29.98
CA GLY A 282 14.60 -10.91 28.67
C GLY A 282 15.60 -11.66 27.76
N LYS A 283 16.78 -12.03 28.27
CA LYS A 283 17.81 -12.87 27.65
C LYS A 283 17.39 -14.33 27.46
N GLU A 284 16.37 -14.80 28.17
CA GLU A 284 15.82 -16.17 28.04
C GLU A 284 14.61 -16.27 27.09
N LEU A 285 14.20 -15.17 26.49
CA LEU A 285 13.07 -15.15 25.56
C LEU A 285 13.49 -15.67 24.18
N TYR A 286 12.58 -16.39 23.53
CA TYR A 286 12.81 -16.99 22.23
C TYR A 286 12.93 -15.93 21.13
N GLU A 287 14.08 -15.93 20.47
CA GLU A 287 14.30 -15.21 19.23
C GLU A 287 15.04 -16.12 18.25
N VAL A 288 14.66 -16.05 16.98
CA VAL A 288 15.34 -16.82 15.93
C VAL A 288 16.69 -16.15 15.67
N TYR A 289 17.77 -16.81 16.07
CA TYR A 289 19.12 -16.46 15.60
C TYR A 289 19.24 -16.94 14.15
N GLU A 290 19.51 -16.02 13.23
CA GLU A 290 19.73 -16.35 11.81
C GLU A 290 20.88 -17.36 11.67
N ARG A 291 20.60 -18.47 10.97
CA ARG A 291 21.65 -19.34 10.42
C ARG A 291 22.13 -18.65 9.14
N GLU A 292 23.43 -18.44 9.00
CA GLU A 292 24.16 -17.56 8.05
C GLU A 292 23.75 -17.58 6.54
N ASN A 293 22.76 -18.36 6.10
CA ASN A 293 22.42 -18.54 4.69
C ASN A 293 20.98 -18.15 4.29
N GLU A 294 20.16 -17.60 5.19
CA GLU A 294 18.87 -16.99 4.83
C GLU A 294 18.84 -15.54 5.30
N THR A 295 19.18 -14.61 4.40
CA THR A 295 19.07 -13.17 4.63
C THR A 295 17.59 -12.77 4.73
N ILE A 296 17.01 -12.96 5.92
CA ILE A 296 15.73 -12.36 6.31
C ILE A 296 16.08 -11.41 7.46
N ASN A 297 16.67 -10.26 7.12
CA ASN A 297 16.82 -9.11 8.01
C ASN A 297 15.42 -8.61 8.43
N SER A 298 14.71 -9.36 9.28
CA SER A 298 13.55 -8.84 9.98
C SER A 298 14.09 -7.91 11.06
N ARG A 299 13.78 -6.62 10.98
CA ARG A 299 14.19 -5.63 11.98
C ARG A 299 13.76 -6.11 13.35
N ARG A 300 14.75 -6.41 14.20
CA ARG A 300 14.49 -6.80 15.59
C ARG A 300 13.99 -5.59 16.36
N ILE A 301 12.90 -5.77 17.10
CA ILE A 301 12.39 -4.73 17.99
C ILE A 301 12.98 -5.01 19.38
N LEU A 302 13.61 -3.98 19.96
CA LEU A 302 14.18 -4.06 21.31
C LEU A 302 13.08 -4.42 22.32
N HIS A 303 13.37 -5.41 23.16
CA HIS A 303 12.45 -5.82 24.22
C HIS A 303 12.16 -4.67 25.19
N THR A 304 10.90 -4.53 25.57
CA THR A 304 10.44 -3.51 26.51
C THR A 304 9.68 -4.12 27.69
N ASN A 305 9.74 -3.44 28.84
CA ASN A 305 9.14 -3.92 30.09
C ASN A 305 7.61 -3.74 30.19
N ASP A 306 6.96 -3.14 29.20
CA ASP A 306 5.50 -2.93 29.21
C ASP A 306 4.75 -4.20 28.79
N PHE A 307 3.52 -4.38 29.31
CA PHE A 307 2.67 -5.55 29.04
C PHE A 307 3.41 -6.89 29.20
N LYS A 308 4.09 -7.07 30.35
CA LYS A 308 4.86 -8.29 30.66
C LYS A 308 4.08 -9.60 30.47
N PHE A 309 2.77 -9.57 30.57
CA PHE A 309 1.94 -10.75 30.33
C PHE A 309 2.07 -11.30 28.89
N LEU A 310 2.35 -10.44 27.90
CA LEU A 310 2.54 -10.84 26.50
C LEU A 310 3.89 -11.52 26.28
N ASP A 311 4.90 -11.20 27.09
CA ASP A 311 6.22 -11.85 27.03
C ASP A 311 6.15 -13.35 27.30
N ARG A 312 5.07 -13.80 27.95
CA ARG A 312 4.76 -15.23 28.12
C ARG A 312 4.70 -15.98 26.80
N ALA A 313 4.28 -15.34 25.71
CA ALA A 313 4.22 -15.94 24.38
C ALA A 313 5.63 -16.30 23.84
N ALA A 314 6.68 -15.64 24.31
CA ALA A 314 8.06 -15.85 23.90
C ALA A 314 8.88 -16.69 24.90
N ILE A 315 8.25 -17.26 25.95
CA ILE A 315 8.95 -18.15 26.89
C ILE A 315 9.14 -19.53 26.22
N MET A 316 10.39 -19.97 26.11
CA MET A 316 10.73 -21.31 25.64
C MET A 316 10.55 -22.33 26.77
N THR A 317 9.67 -23.31 26.59
CA THR A 317 9.51 -24.43 27.53
C THR A 317 10.46 -25.59 27.21
N PRO A 318 10.78 -26.48 28.16
CA PRO A 318 11.68 -27.63 27.92
C PRO A 318 11.19 -28.58 26.82
N VAL A 319 9.87 -28.70 26.66
CA VAL A 319 9.25 -29.50 25.59
C VAL A 319 9.51 -28.87 24.21
N GLU A 320 9.45 -27.54 24.12
CA GLU A 320 9.72 -26.79 22.89
C GLU A 320 11.22 -26.79 22.53
N MET A 321 12.11 -26.75 23.53
CA MET A 321 13.56 -26.96 23.33
C MET A 321 13.86 -28.32 22.70
N ASN A 322 13.24 -29.39 23.21
CA ASN A 322 13.44 -30.73 22.67
C ASN A 322 12.87 -30.88 21.26
N MET A 323 11.71 -30.26 20.97
CA MET A 323 11.10 -30.27 19.62
C MET A 323 11.92 -29.48 18.60
N THR A 324 12.46 -28.32 18.97
CA THR A 324 13.32 -27.50 18.09
C THR A 324 14.67 -28.16 17.82
N ALA A 325 15.18 -28.94 18.77
CA ALA A 325 16.39 -29.75 18.60
C ALA A 325 16.18 -30.98 17.68
N THR A 326 15.00 -31.61 17.71
CA THR A 326 14.67 -32.77 16.85
C THR A 326 14.17 -32.39 15.45
N SER A 327 13.67 -31.16 15.25
CA SER A 327 13.03 -30.75 13.99
C SER A 327 13.99 -30.32 12.87
N ASN A 328 15.31 -30.54 12.99
CA ASN A 328 16.32 -30.14 11.99
C ASN A 328 16.20 -28.66 11.54
N GLY A 329 15.83 -27.74 12.44
CA GLY A 329 15.71 -26.31 12.12
C GLY A 329 14.36 -25.86 11.56
N ARG A 330 13.30 -26.67 11.70
CA ARG A 330 11.94 -26.22 11.39
C ARG A 330 11.42 -25.32 12.50
N ASN A 331 10.99 -24.11 12.14
CA ASN A 331 10.45 -23.12 13.09
C ASN A 331 9.30 -23.72 13.94
N PRO A 332 9.28 -23.46 15.26
CA PRO A 332 8.24 -23.92 16.16
C PRO A 332 6.86 -23.34 15.77
N ASN A 333 5.79 -24.04 16.15
CA ASN A 333 4.43 -23.62 15.81
C ASN A 333 4.12 -22.23 16.42
N PRO A 334 3.83 -21.20 15.59
CA PRO A 334 3.61 -19.82 16.07
C PRO A 334 2.46 -19.68 17.07
N TRP A 335 1.50 -20.61 17.08
CA TRP A 335 0.38 -20.62 18.03
C TRP A 335 0.74 -21.10 19.45
N TYR A 336 1.97 -21.56 19.65
CA TYR A 336 2.50 -22.01 20.94
C TYR A 336 3.73 -21.21 21.37
N LEU A 337 4.58 -20.82 20.43
CA LEU A 337 5.79 -20.05 20.69
C LEU A 337 5.96 -18.94 19.65
N CYS A 338 6.01 -17.69 20.12
CA CYS A 338 6.23 -16.50 19.32
C CYS A 338 7.64 -15.94 19.56
N THR A 339 8.17 -15.18 18.59
CA THR A 339 9.45 -14.47 18.78
C THR A 339 9.26 -13.20 19.60
N VAL A 340 10.34 -12.72 20.26
CA VAL A 340 10.33 -11.42 20.95
C VAL A 340 9.90 -10.28 20.02
N THR A 341 10.44 -10.24 18.81
CA THR A 341 10.05 -9.24 17.80
C THR A 341 8.53 -9.26 17.51
N GLN A 342 7.91 -10.43 17.35
CA GLN A 342 6.45 -10.54 17.19
C GLN A 342 5.66 -10.04 18.41
N VAL A 343 6.15 -10.33 19.62
CA VAL A 343 5.52 -9.87 20.85
C VAL A 343 5.60 -8.34 20.96
N GLU A 344 6.75 -7.75 20.65
CA GLU A 344 6.95 -6.31 20.69
C GLU A 344 6.14 -5.57 19.62
N GLU A 345 5.95 -6.15 18.42
CA GLU A 345 5.00 -5.64 17.41
C GLU A 345 3.58 -5.50 18.00
N VAL A 346 3.10 -6.52 18.72
CA VAL A 346 1.77 -6.51 19.35
C VAL A 346 1.69 -5.52 20.51
N LYS A 347 2.74 -5.42 21.33
CA LYS A 347 2.83 -4.41 22.39
C LYS A 347 2.73 -3.00 21.82
N CYS A 348 3.43 -2.71 20.72
CA CYS A 348 3.35 -1.42 20.03
C CYS A 348 1.93 -1.09 19.58
N ILE A 349 1.19 -2.07 19.02
CA ILE A 349 -0.21 -1.89 18.62
C ILE A 349 -1.10 -1.56 19.83
N LEU A 350 -0.94 -2.28 20.95
CA LEU A 350 -1.75 -2.06 22.16
C LEU A 350 -1.41 -0.75 22.87
N ARG A 351 -0.18 -0.23 22.75
CA ARG A 351 0.20 1.09 23.31
C ARG A 351 -0.55 2.24 22.66
N PHE A 352 -0.82 2.15 21.36
CA PHE A 352 -1.37 3.25 20.57
C PHE A 352 -2.69 3.81 21.15
N PRO A 353 -3.71 3.01 21.49
CA PRO A 353 -4.93 3.51 22.15
C PRO A 353 -4.71 3.95 23.61
N LEU A 354 -3.78 3.33 24.34
CA LEU A 354 -3.53 3.65 25.76
C LEU A 354 -2.81 4.98 25.98
N HIS A 355 -1.92 5.37 25.05
CA HIS A 355 -1.26 6.68 25.12
C HIS A 355 -2.25 7.83 24.90
N ARG A 356 -3.19 7.69 23.96
CA ARG A 356 -4.29 8.66 23.76
C ARG A 356 -5.24 8.75 24.96
N SER A 357 -5.53 7.63 25.62
CA SER A 357 -6.36 7.62 26.84
C SER A 357 -5.68 8.31 28.03
N MET A 358 -4.35 8.35 28.11
CA MET A 358 -3.62 9.04 29.18
C MET A 358 -3.45 10.54 28.89
N GLN A 359 -3.24 10.94 27.63
CA GLN A 359 -3.25 12.36 27.24
C GLN A 359 -4.63 13.00 27.37
N GLY A 360 -5.72 12.25 27.12
CA GLY A 360 -7.09 12.72 27.37
C GLY A 360 -7.48 12.90 28.84
N ARG A 361 -6.64 12.45 29.80
CA ARG A 361 -6.82 12.71 31.25
C ARG A 361 -5.93 13.85 31.77
N LEU A 362 -5.08 14.44 30.92
CA LEU A 362 -4.13 15.50 31.27
C LEU A 362 -4.45 16.84 30.59
N MET A 363 -5.60 16.97 29.93
CA MET A 363 -6.16 18.27 29.55
C MET A 363 -7.25 18.66 30.56
N PRO A 364 -6.97 19.56 31.52
CA PRO A 364 -8.00 20.20 32.33
C PRO A 364 -8.90 21.14 31.52
#